data_AF-A0A0R0K2W7-F1
#
_entry.id   AF-A0A0R0K2W7-F1
#
_cell.length_a   1.000
_cell.length_b   1.000
_cell.length_c   1.000
_cell.angle_alpha   90.00
_cell.angle_beta   90.00
_cell.angle_gamma   90.00
#
_symmetry.space_group_name_H-M   'P 1'
#
loop_
_entity.id
_entity.type
_entity.pdbx_description
1 polymer ?
#
loop_
_entity_poly.entity_id
_entity_poly.type
_entity_poly.pdbx_seq_one_letter_code
_entity_poly.pdbx_strand_id
1 'polypeptide(L)'
;MDTLRPHKCTVPPCKGASQGQTAFLYGALTHIALGTGGIKPCVSSFVQMKFSFLNWFFFAINMGAILGITPLVYIQDAAGFGWGFGIHAAAAICSIVILLAGLRYYRFKMPMGSPFTRFLQVMVASTMNHLNRVHLENDQTRLYEVETTRKLPHTPQYRTRVSIFYLDTDQYGTFKVFFNTLQKTSNRWRICTVTQVEEFKSFIRVLPVWASTIALSVSYAQLSTFFLSQANIMDRTLGTHFKIPAGSVPVFSAITLILVPIYEKFIVPSLRNIIGHHRGVTSLQRMGVGLFVLIFAMASAALVERKRRDHKSLKMSVFWLLPQFFLMGAAEVFTYVGQLEFFYDEATDGTRSFS
;
A
#
# COMPACT_ATOMS: atom_id res chain seq x y z
N MET A 1 -12.28 30.88 -14.55
CA MET A 1 -11.37 29.71 -14.47
C MET A 1 -10.09 29.91 -15.28
N ASP A 2 -10.10 30.68 -16.37
CA ASP A 2 -8.91 30.85 -17.22
C ASP A 2 -7.74 31.57 -16.54
N THR A 3 -7.99 32.42 -15.53
CA THR A 3 -6.95 33.04 -14.70
C THR A 3 -6.15 32.05 -13.85
N LEU A 4 -6.71 30.87 -13.56
CA LEU A 4 -6.05 29.82 -12.78
C LEU A 4 -5.20 28.88 -13.65
N ARG A 5 -5.32 28.97 -14.98
CA ARG A 5 -4.49 28.20 -15.92
C ARG A 5 -3.36 29.07 -16.45
N PRO A 6 -2.13 28.52 -16.58
CA PRO A 6 -1.10 29.21 -17.33
C PRO A 6 -1.57 29.42 -18.78
N HIS A 7 -1.15 30.53 -19.38
CA HIS A 7 -1.47 30.82 -20.77
C HIS A 7 -0.96 29.68 -21.67
N LYS A 8 -1.76 29.30 -22.68
CA LYS A 8 -1.36 28.30 -23.67
C LYS A 8 -0.07 28.76 -24.33
N CYS A 9 0.96 27.92 -24.29
CA CYS A 9 2.21 28.22 -24.96
C CYS A 9 2.07 28.03 -26.47
N THR A 10 2.17 29.13 -27.21
CA THR A 10 2.16 29.12 -28.68
C THR A 10 3.56 29.19 -29.26
N VAL A 11 4.53 29.81 -28.57
CA VAL A 11 5.92 29.95 -29.02
C VAL A 11 6.90 29.75 -27.86
N PRO A 12 7.90 28.85 -27.96
CA PRO A 12 8.94 28.71 -26.94
C PRO A 12 9.87 29.94 -26.89
N PRO A 13 10.41 30.34 -25.71
CA PRO A 13 10.25 29.71 -24.41
C PRO A 13 8.93 30.08 -23.73
N CYS A 14 8.21 29.06 -23.25
CA CYS A 14 6.92 29.21 -22.61
C CYS A 14 7.05 29.91 -21.25
N LYS A 15 6.15 30.86 -20.95
CA LYS A 15 6.04 31.43 -19.61
C LYS A 15 5.58 30.35 -18.63
N GLY A 16 6.39 30.08 -17.60
CA GLY A 16 6.02 29.17 -16.52
C GLY A 16 4.77 29.63 -15.78
N ALA A 17 4.10 28.70 -15.08
CA ALA A 17 2.96 29.03 -14.24
C ALA A 17 3.35 30.04 -13.15
N SER A 18 2.43 30.96 -12.82
CA SER A 18 2.66 31.89 -11.72
C SER A 18 2.68 31.15 -10.38
N GLN A 19 3.31 31.73 -9.35
CA GLN A 19 3.32 31.12 -8.01
C GLN A 19 1.89 30.85 -7.50
N GLY A 20 0.94 31.76 -7.75
CA GLY A 20 -0.46 31.58 -7.37
C GLY A 20 -1.14 30.41 -8.09
N GLN A 21 -0.87 30.20 -9.38
CA GLN A 21 -1.40 29.07 -10.15
C GLN A 21 -0.84 27.73 -9.64
N THR A 22 0.46 27.68 -9.37
CA THR A 22 1.12 26.50 -8.81
C THR A 22 0.61 26.19 -7.40
N ALA A 23 0.46 27.21 -6.54
CA ALA A 23 -0.06 27.05 -5.18
C ALA A 23 -1.49 26.49 -5.20
N PHE A 24 -2.36 27.00 -6.08
CA PHE A 24 -3.71 26.47 -6.26
C PHE A 24 -3.70 25.00 -6.69
N LEU A 25 -2.84 24.63 -7.66
CA LEU A 25 -2.70 23.25 -8.12
C LEU A 25 -2.26 22.31 -6.99
N TYR A 26 -1.25 22.69 -6.21
CA TYR A 26 -0.79 21.89 -5.07
C TYR A 26 -1.84 21.79 -3.96
N GLY A 27 -2.59 22.87 -3.69
CA GLY A 27 -3.72 22.82 -2.77
C GLY A 27 -4.77 21.81 -3.21
N ALA A 28 -5.16 21.84 -4.49
CA ALA A 28 -6.12 20.89 -5.05
C ALA A 28 -5.62 19.44 -5.01
N LEU A 29 -4.37 19.19 -5.42
CA LEU A 29 -3.77 17.85 -5.39
C LEU A 29 -3.65 17.29 -3.97
N THR A 30 -3.29 18.14 -3.00
CA THR A 30 -3.22 17.75 -1.58
C THR A 30 -4.61 17.37 -1.06
N HIS A 31 -5.64 18.11 -1.45
CA HIS A 31 -7.01 17.79 -1.07
C HIS A 31 -7.49 16.45 -1.66
N ILE A 32 -7.12 16.17 -2.92
CA ILE A 32 -7.40 14.87 -3.57
C ILE A 32 -6.64 13.74 -2.85
N ALA A 33 -5.37 13.96 -2.51
CA ALA A 33 -4.55 12.97 -1.80
C ALA A 33 -5.13 12.66 -0.41
N LEU A 34 -5.59 13.69 0.32
CA LEU A 34 -6.20 13.52 1.65
C LEU A 34 -7.51 12.74 1.56
N GLY A 35 -8.39 13.10 0.62
CA GLY A 35 -9.66 12.41 0.42
C GLY A 35 -9.48 10.94 0.01
N THR A 36 -8.63 10.69 -0.98
CA THR A 36 -8.37 9.32 -1.46
C THR A 36 -7.63 8.47 -0.43
N GLY A 37 -6.69 9.05 0.32
CA GLY A 37 -5.95 8.36 1.38
C GLY A 37 -6.84 7.94 2.56
N GLY A 38 -7.78 8.80 2.96
CA GLY A 38 -8.71 8.48 4.06
C GLY A 38 -9.74 7.40 3.73
N ILE A 39 -10.21 7.36 2.48
CA ILE A 39 -11.26 6.42 2.06
C ILE A 39 -10.71 4.99 1.89
N LYS A 40 -9.51 4.82 1.32
CA LYS A 40 -8.93 3.52 0.95
C LYS A 40 -8.98 2.44 2.05
N PRO A 41 -8.51 2.67 3.30
CA PRO A 41 -8.53 1.64 4.34
C PRO A 41 -9.94 1.43 4.94
N CYS A 42 -10.83 2.41 4.81
CA CYS A 42 -12.16 2.36 5.43
C CYS A 42 -13.14 1.51 4.61
N VAL A 43 -13.05 1.56 3.28
CA VAL A 43 -14.03 0.87 2.41
C VAL A 43 -13.91 -0.65 2.53
N SER A 44 -12.69 -1.19 2.51
CA SER A 44 -12.47 -2.64 2.61
C SER A 44 -12.87 -3.20 3.97
N SER A 45 -12.65 -2.45 5.06
CA SER A 45 -12.93 -2.89 6.43
C SER A 45 -14.42 -2.78 6.82
N PHE A 46 -15.16 -1.87 6.18
CA PHE A 46 -16.59 -1.67 6.43
C PHE A 46 -17.44 -2.83 5.92
N VAL A 47 -17.04 -3.48 4.83
CA VAL A 47 -17.80 -4.58 4.24
C VAL A 47 -17.35 -5.91 4.84
N GLN A 48 -18.20 -6.52 5.67
CA GLN A 48 -17.90 -7.84 6.27
C GLN A 48 -17.78 -8.91 5.17
N MET A 49 -16.55 -9.39 5.00
CA MET A 49 -16.03 -10.12 3.86
C MET A 49 -16.76 -11.44 3.59
N LYS A 50 -17.71 -11.45 2.64
CA LYS A 50 -17.98 -12.66 1.84
C LYS A 50 -16.97 -12.67 0.69
N PHE A 51 -16.26 -13.78 0.49
CA PHE A 51 -15.27 -13.95 -0.59
C PHE A 51 -15.80 -13.50 -1.97
N SER A 52 -17.09 -13.75 -2.23
CA SER A 52 -17.77 -13.31 -3.46
C SER A 52 -17.79 -11.77 -3.64
N PHE A 53 -18.01 -10.99 -2.58
CA PHE A 53 -18.00 -9.53 -2.66
C PHE A 53 -16.60 -9.00 -3.00
N LEU A 54 -15.55 -9.57 -2.39
CA LEU A 54 -14.18 -9.17 -2.65
C LEU A 54 -13.77 -9.38 -4.10
N ASN A 55 -14.15 -10.52 -4.70
CA ASN A 55 -13.88 -10.78 -6.11
C ASN A 55 -14.56 -9.75 -7.01
N TRP A 56 -15.80 -9.38 -6.69
CA TRP A 56 -16.53 -8.38 -7.48
C TRP A 56 -15.99 -6.96 -7.29
N PHE A 57 -15.58 -6.63 -6.08
CA PHE A 57 -14.87 -5.40 -5.79
C PHE A 57 -13.54 -5.31 -6.55
N PHE A 58 -12.76 -6.39 -6.56
CA PHE A 58 -11.50 -6.45 -7.30
C PHE A 58 -11.73 -6.31 -8.81
N PHE A 59 -12.74 -7.01 -9.35
CA PHE A 59 -13.13 -6.86 -10.76
C PHE A 59 -13.50 -5.41 -11.11
N ALA A 60 -14.30 -4.74 -10.26
CA ALA A 60 -14.68 -3.35 -10.45
C ALA A 60 -13.48 -2.40 -10.44
N ILE A 61 -12.49 -2.61 -9.55
CA ILE A 61 -11.27 -1.81 -9.51
C ILE A 61 -10.48 -1.95 -10.81
N ASN A 62 -10.26 -3.18 -11.28
CA ASN A 62 -9.49 -3.42 -12.50
C ASN A 62 -10.20 -2.82 -13.72
N MET A 63 -11.53 -2.96 -13.80
CA MET A 63 -12.31 -2.31 -14.85
C MET A 63 -12.23 -0.78 -14.78
N GLY A 64 -12.34 -0.21 -13.57
CA GLY A 64 -12.19 1.22 -13.34
C GLY A 64 -10.80 1.73 -13.74
N ALA A 65 -9.73 0.98 -13.47
CA ALA A 65 -8.37 1.33 -13.87
C ALA A 65 -8.22 1.34 -15.40
N ILE A 66 -8.74 0.31 -16.10
CA ILE A 66 -8.71 0.27 -17.57
C ILE A 66 -9.47 1.46 -18.15
N LEU A 67 -10.70 1.71 -17.69
CA LEU A 67 -11.51 2.85 -18.12
C LEU A 67 -10.84 4.20 -17.80
N GLY A 68 -10.16 4.30 -16.66
CA GLY A 68 -9.43 5.49 -16.26
C GLY A 68 -8.22 5.79 -17.17
N ILE A 69 -7.47 4.77 -17.56
CA ILE A 69 -6.24 4.92 -18.36
C ILE A 69 -6.54 5.03 -19.87
N THR A 70 -7.64 4.44 -20.37
CA THR A 70 -7.96 4.45 -21.81
C THR A 70 -8.95 5.56 -22.22
N PRO A 71 -10.29 5.40 -22.13
CA PRO A 71 -11.22 6.41 -22.66
C PRO A 71 -11.11 7.75 -21.94
N LEU A 72 -10.84 7.75 -20.64
CA LEU A 72 -10.80 8.98 -19.87
C LEU A 72 -9.56 9.83 -20.15
N VAL A 73 -8.40 9.21 -20.34
CA VAL A 73 -7.21 9.89 -20.86
C VAL A 73 -7.42 10.36 -22.29
N TYR A 74 -8.10 9.58 -23.13
CA TYR A 74 -8.43 10.00 -24.49
C TYR A 74 -9.30 11.27 -24.48
N ILE A 75 -10.30 11.34 -23.60
CA ILE A 75 -11.11 12.55 -23.40
C ILE A 75 -10.25 13.72 -22.90
N GLN A 76 -9.31 13.48 -22.00
CA GLN A 76 -8.40 14.53 -21.51
C GLN A 76 -7.50 15.09 -22.61
N ASP A 77 -6.98 14.24 -23.50
CA ASP A 77 -6.10 14.65 -24.60
C ASP A 77 -6.90 15.34 -25.72
N ALA A 78 -8.10 14.85 -26.05
CA ALA A 78 -8.92 15.37 -27.15
C ALA A 78 -9.79 16.58 -26.76
N ALA A 79 -10.49 16.53 -25.61
CA ALA A 79 -11.41 17.57 -25.15
C ALA A 79 -10.80 18.49 -24.08
N GLY A 80 -9.63 18.14 -23.57
CA GLY A 80 -8.89 18.90 -22.55
C GLY A 80 -9.17 18.46 -21.12
N PHE A 81 -8.27 18.86 -20.22
CA PHE A 81 -8.30 18.49 -18.80
C PHE A 81 -9.58 18.88 -18.05
N GLY A 82 -10.29 19.92 -18.50
CA GLY A 82 -11.54 20.35 -17.85
C GLY A 82 -12.61 19.26 -17.86
N TRP A 83 -12.84 18.64 -19.02
CA TRP A 83 -13.80 17.54 -19.16
C TRP A 83 -13.36 16.30 -18.39
N GLY A 84 -12.08 15.93 -18.48
CA GLY A 84 -11.56 14.76 -17.77
C GLY A 84 -11.68 14.87 -16.26
N PHE A 85 -11.32 16.01 -15.66
CA PHE A 85 -11.51 16.22 -14.22
C PHE A 85 -12.98 16.40 -13.84
N GLY A 86 -13.79 17.02 -14.71
CA GLY A 86 -15.22 17.16 -14.50
C GLY A 86 -15.96 15.83 -14.41
N ILE A 87 -15.64 14.88 -15.30
CA ILE A 87 -16.21 13.52 -15.28
C ILE A 87 -15.84 12.80 -13.98
N HIS A 88 -14.58 12.89 -13.54
CA HIS A 88 -14.15 12.32 -12.26
C HIS A 88 -14.89 12.94 -11.07
N ALA A 89 -15.05 14.28 -11.05
CA ALA A 89 -15.75 14.98 -9.99
C ALA A 89 -17.22 14.58 -9.93
N ALA A 90 -17.90 14.48 -11.08
CA ALA A 90 -19.27 14.02 -11.16
C ALA A 90 -19.42 12.57 -10.64
N ALA A 91 -18.52 11.66 -11.05
CA ALA A 91 -18.52 10.29 -10.56
C ALA A 91 -18.31 10.20 -9.03
N ALA A 92 -17.42 11.03 -8.47
CA ALA A 92 -17.19 11.10 -7.02
C ALA A 92 -18.41 11.66 -6.26
N ILE A 93 -19.09 12.67 -6.80
CA ILE A 93 -20.32 13.20 -6.19
C ILE A 93 -21.42 12.12 -6.22
N CYS A 94 -21.59 11.44 -7.36
CA CYS A 94 -22.55 10.34 -7.48
C CYS A 94 -22.26 9.22 -6.47
N SER A 95 -20.99 8.84 -6.27
CA SER A 95 -20.65 7.79 -5.30
C SER A 95 -20.98 8.20 -3.86
N ILE A 96 -20.73 9.47 -3.50
CA ILE A 96 -21.13 10.02 -2.19
C ILE A 96 -22.65 9.97 -2.02
N VAL A 97 -23.42 10.40 -3.03
CA VAL A 97 -24.89 10.37 -2.97
C VAL A 97 -25.40 8.94 -2.76
N ILE A 98 -24.83 7.96 -3.46
CA ILE A 98 -25.20 6.54 -3.31
C ILE A 98 -24.88 6.03 -1.88
N LEU A 99 -23.70 6.38 -1.34
CA LEU A 99 -23.32 6.01 0.03
C LEU A 99 -24.25 6.65 1.07
N LEU A 100 -24.59 7.92 0.90
CA LEU A 100 -25.50 8.64 1.80
C LEU A 100 -26.92 8.06 1.75
N ALA A 101 -27.41 7.69 0.56
CA ALA A 101 -28.70 7.01 0.41
C ALA A 101 -28.70 5.65 1.13
N GLY A 102 -27.56 4.96 1.18
CA GLY A 102 -27.37 3.69 1.88
C GLY A 102 -27.28 3.78 3.40
N LEU A 103 -27.12 4.97 3.99
CA LEU A 103 -26.85 5.15 5.44
C LEU A 103 -27.86 4.44 6.35
N ARG A 104 -29.14 4.40 5.98
CA ARG A 104 -30.19 3.75 6.77
C ARG A 104 -30.03 2.23 6.86
N TYR A 105 -29.31 1.62 5.91
CA TYR A 105 -29.10 0.17 5.84
C TYR A 105 -27.76 -0.28 6.43
N TYR A 106 -26.91 0.67 6.83
CA TYR A 106 -25.57 0.34 7.34
C TYR A 106 -25.60 -0.05 8.81
N ARG A 107 -24.86 -1.12 9.13
CA ARG A 107 -24.59 -1.52 10.52
C ARG A 107 -23.26 -0.93 10.97
N PHE A 108 -23.33 0.04 11.86
CA PHE A 108 -22.14 0.67 12.42
C PHE A 108 -21.45 -0.26 13.41
N LYS A 109 -20.14 -0.45 13.23
CA LYS A 109 -19.31 -1.17 14.20
C LYS A 109 -18.89 -0.23 15.32
N MET A 110 -18.84 -0.77 16.54
CA MET A 110 -18.29 -0.05 17.69
C MET A 110 -16.80 0.23 17.45
N PRO A 111 -16.28 1.41 17.85
CA PRO A 111 -14.89 1.76 17.65
C PRO A 111 -13.98 0.80 18.45
N MET A 112 -13.29 -0.09 17.76
CA MET A 112 -12.16 -0.81 18.32
C MET A 112 -10.96 0.12 18.22
N GLY A 113 -10.33 0.46 19.35
CA GLY A 113 -9.22 1.41 19.40
C GLY A 113 -8.07 1.08 18.42
N SER A 114 -7.13 2.02 18.25
CA SER A 114 -6.04 1.84 17.28
C SER A 114 -4.96 0.88 17.79
N PRO A 115 -4.48 -0.09 16.98
CA PRO A 115 -3.27 -0.85 17.30
C PRO A 115 -2.04 0.07 17.45
N PHE A 116 -2.01 1.20 16.75
CA PHE A 116 -0.91 2.14 16.81
C PHE A 116 -0.74 2.75 18.20
N THR A 117 -1.85 3.02 18.91
CA THR A 117 -1.75 3.51 20.30
C THR A 117 -1.22 2.43 21.23
N ARG A 118 -1.54 1.14 20.99
CA ARG A 118 -0.95 0.02 21.74
C ARG A 118 0.55 -0.08 21.49
N PHE A 119 1.01 0.04 20.24
CA PHE A 119 2.45 0.02 19.93
C PHE A 119 3.21 1.20 20.52
N LEU A 120 2.62 2.41 20.46
CA LEU A 120 3.19 3.58 21.13
C LEU A 120 3.27 3.39 22.64
N GLN A 121 2.24 2.83 23.28
CA GLN A 121 2.27 2.50 24.71
C GLN A 121 3.42 1.55 25.04
N VAL A 122 3.63 0.50 24.25
CA VAL A 122 4.74 -0.45 24.44
C VAL A 122 6.10 0.25 24.29
N MET A 123 6.27 1.12 23.29
CA MET A 123 7.51 1.88 23.12
C MET A 123 7.77 2.85 24.27
N VAL A 124 6.76 3.60 24.71
CA VAL A 124 6.89 4.54 25.84
C VAL A 124 7.18 3.79 27.13
N ALA A 125 6.40 2.76 27.47
CA ALA A 125 6.59 2.00 28.70
C ALA A 125 7.95 1.28 28.73
N SER A 126 8.37 0.67 27.62
CA SER A 126 9.68 0.02 27.53
C SER A 126 10.83 1.03 27.66
N THR A 127 10.73 2.19 27.02
CA THR A 127 11.75 3.25 27.11
C THR A 127 11.83 3.81 28.52
N MET A 128 10.69 4.10 29.17
CA MET A 128 10.65 4.60 30.54
C MET A 128 11.24 3.59 31.54
N ASN A 129 10.88 2.31 31.41
CA ASN A 129 11.41 1.26 32.29
C ASN A 129 12.91 1.04 32.07
N HIS A 130 13.38 1.14 30.83
CA HIS A 130 14.81 1.07 30.51
C HIS A 130 15.60 2.26 31.09
N LEU A 131 15.09 3.48 30.95
CA LEU A 131 15.71 4.68 31.49
C LEU A 131 15.78 4.66 33.03
N ASN A 132 14.76 4.11 33.69
CA ASN A 132 14.69 4.03 35.16
C ASN A 132 15.42 2.82 35.77
N ARG A 133 16.15 2.02 34.96
CA ARG A 133 16.96 0.86 35.39
C ARG A 133 16.22 -0.12 36.32
N VAL A 134 14.94 -0.38 36.02
CA VAL A 134 14.11 -1.24 36.85
C VAL A 134 14.65 -2.68 36.82
N HIS A 135 15.09 -3.18 37.98
CA HIS A 135 15.58 -4.56 38.12
C HIS A 135 14.41 -5.52 38.34
N LEU A 136 14.45 -6.64 37.64
CA LEU A 136 13.45 -7.69 37.69
C LEU A 136 13.78 -8.71 38.76
N GLU A 137 12.91 -8.83 39.75
CA GLU A 137 12.93 -9.93 40.70
C GLU A 137 12.59 -11.24 39.97
N ASN A 138 13.26 -12.33 40.36
CA ASN A 138 13.55 -13.50 39.52
C ASN A 138 12.34 -14.44 39.24
N ASP A 139 11.13 -14.04 39.63
CA ASP A 139 9.98 -14.94 39.62
C ASP A 139 9.18 -14.83 38.30
N GLN A 140 9.43 -15.76 37.39
CA GLN A 140 8.89 -15.78 36.01
C GLN A 140 7.42 -16.23 35.92
N THR A 141 6.78 -16.52 37.05
CA THR A 141 5.52 -17.28 37.10
C THR A 141 4.24 -16.45 37.07
N ARG A 142 4.30 -15.12 37.32
CA ARG A 142 3.09 -14.25 37.39
C ARG A 142 2.84 -13.36 36.17
N LEU A 143 3.40 -13.71 35.00
CA LEU A 143 3.46 -12.82 33.82
C LEU A 143 2.28 -12.92 32.84
N TYR A 144 1.28 -13.78 33.06
CA TYR A 144 0.23 -14.04 32.07
C TYR A 144 -1.15 -13.61 32.58
N GLU A 145 -1.88 -12.86 31.74
CA GLU A 145 -3.32 -12.70 31.89
C GLU A 145 -4.01 -13.15 30.60
N VAL A 146 -4.96 -14.07 30.78
CA VAL A 146 -5.99 -14.57 29.84
C VAL A 146 -5.57 -15.68 28.84
N GLU A 147 -6.26 -16.83 28.96
CA GLU A 147 -6.32 -17.89 27.95
C GLU A 147 -7.09 -17.41 26.71
N THR A 148 -6.38 -17.09 25.62
CA THR A 148 -6.96 -17.06 24.28
C THR A 148 -6.47 -18.25 23.47
N THR A 149 -7.36 -18.80 22.64
CA THR A 149 -7.26 -20.09 21.95
C THR A 149 -6.21 -20.17 20.83
N ARG A 150 -5.46 -19.08 20.56
CA ARG A 150 -4.33 -19.06 19.62
C ARG A 150 -3.12 -18.41 20.26
N LYS A 151 -2.27 -19.20 20.91
CA LYS A 151 -0.98 -18.75 21.46
C LYS A 151 0.08 -18.77 20.37
N LEU A 152 0.80 -17.65 20.17
CA LEU A 152 2.07 -17.66 19.45
C LEU A 152 3.14 -18.35 20.32
N PRO A 153 3.97 -19.24 19.74
CA PRO A 153 5.09 -19.85 20.47
C PRO A 153 6.21 -18.82 20.72
N HIS A 154 6.77 -18.84 21.93
CA HIS A 154 7.89 -18.00 22.37
C HIS A 154 9.07 -18.09 21.39
N THR A 155 9.61 -16.94 20.96
CA THR A 155 10.87 -16.89 20.20
C THR A 155 11.97 -16.27 21.08
N PRO A 156 13.09 -16.98 21.33
CA PRO A 156 14.11 -16.55 22.30
C PRO A 156 15.03 -15.39 21.85
N GLN A 157 14.86 -14.86 20.63
CA GLN A 157 15.85 -13.97 20.01
C GLN A 157 15.85 -12.51 20.47
N TYR A 158 14.76 -12.00 21.07
CA TYR A 158 14.71 -10.61 21.55
C TYR A 158 14.12 -10.57 22.96
N ARG A 159 15.02 -10.56 23.94
CA ARG A 159 14.72 -10.58 25.39
C ARG A 159 14.28 -9.20 25.89
N THR A 160 13.36 -8.52 25.20
CA THR A 160 12.65 -7.38 25.79
C THR A 160 11.58 -7.94 26.72
N ARG A 161 11.98 -8.23 27.97
CA ARG A 161 11.09 -8.65 29.05
C ARG A 161 10.36 -7.43 29.55
N VAL A 162 9.16 -7.18 29.02
CA VAL A 162 8.28 -6.15 29.54
C VAL A 162 7.38 -6.82 30.56
N SER A 163 7.68 -6.51 31.80
CA SER A 163 6.92 -6.91 32.98
C SER A 163 5.87 -5.85 33.25
N ILE A 164 4.83 -6.23 33.98
CA ILE A 164 3.92 -5.29 34.62
C ILE A 164 4.75 -4.54 35.67
N PHE A 165 5.14 -3.30 35.38
CA PHE A 165 5.91 -2.47 36.31
C PHE A 165 5.05 -1.32 36.81
N TYR A 166 4.79 -1.31 38.12
CA TYR A 166 4.39 -0.09 38.79
C TYR A 166 5.67 0.70 39.11
N LEU A 167 5.75 1.89 38.52
CA LEU A 167 6.67 2.93 38.95
C LEU A 167 5.92 3.76 39.99
N ASP A 168 6.02 3.41 41.28
CA ASP A 168 5.67 4.33 42.37
C ASP A 168 6.92 4.77 43.12
N THR A 169 7.01 6.05 43.41
CA THR A 169 8.14 6.67 44.11
C THR A 169 7.76 6.71 45.58
N ASP A 170 8.49 5.98 46.42
CA ASP A 170 8.29 6.11 47.86
C ASP A 170 8.76 7.49 48.36
N GLN A 171 8.42 7.81 49.60
CA GLN A 171 8.77 9.07 50.27
C GLN A 171 10.30 9.31 50.39
N TYR A 172 11.13 8.36 49.94
CA TYR A 172 12.59 8.38 49.96
C TYR A 172 13.24 8.35 48.56
N GLY A 173 12.45 8.38 47.47
CA GLY A 173 12.97 8.43 46.10
C GLY A 173 13.38 7.07 45.51
N THR A 174 13.05 5.96 46.17
CA THR A 174 13.36 4.60 45.72
C THR A 174 12.19 3.97 44.97
N PHE A 175 12.44 3.43 43.78
CA PHE A 175 11.42 2.71 42.99
C PHE A 175 11.25 1.28 43.50
N LYS A 176 10.05 0.94 44.00
CA LYS A 176 9.66 -0.45 44.31
C LYS A 176 8.70 -1.02 43.26
N VAL A 177 8.98 -2.24 42.81
CA VAL A 177 8.14 -2.99 41.87
C VAL A 177 7.07 -3.76 42.67
N PHE A 178 5.79 -3.41 42.52
CA PHE A 178 4.68 -4.11 43.19
C PHE A 178 3.84 -4.91 42.18
N PHE A 179 3.60 -6.18 42.46
CA PHE A 179 2.59 -7.00 41.76
C PHE A 179 1.29 -6.97 42.58
N ASN A 180 0.38 -6.03 42.32
CA ASN A 180 -0.96 -6.14 42.88
C ASN A 180 -2.03 -6.23 41.79
N THR A 181 -2.74 -7.34 41.85
CA THR A 181 -3.94 -7.68 41.10
C THR A 181 -5.01 -6.64 41.44
N LEU A 182 -5.63 -6.02 40.44
CA LEU A 182 -6.83 -5.17 40.57
C LEU A 182 -6.62 -3.78 41.21
N GLN A 183 -5.96 -2.85 40.49
CA GLN A 183 -6.36 -1.44 40.58
C GLN A 183 -6.79 -0.92 39.21
N LYS A 184 -8.10 -0.72 39.09
CA LYS A 184 -8.91 -0.48 37.89
C LYS A 184 -8.61 0.86 37.16
N THR A 185 -7.51 1.54 37.49
CA THR A 185 -7.20 2.91 37.04
C THR A 185 -5.73 3.16 36.70
N SER A 186 -4.89 2.13 36.55
CA SER A 186 -3.48 2.36 36.19
C SER A 186 -3.33 2.83 34.73
N ASN A 187 -2.56 3.90 34.53
CA ASN A 187 -2.32 4.54 33.24
C ASN A 187 -1.67 3.55 32.26
N ARG A 188 -2.37 3.20 31.17
CA ARG A 188 -1.91 2.25 30.13
C ARG A 188 -0.58 2.62 29.47
N TRP A 189 -0.12 3.86 29.65
CA TRP A 189 1.18 4.33 29.16
C TRP A 189 2.36 3.93 30.06
N ARG A 190 2.11 3.49 31.30
CA ARG A 190 3.14 2.98 32.23
C ARG A 190 3.19 1.46 32.30
N ILE A 191 2.06 0.78 32.04
CA ILE A 191 1.93 -0.67 32.16
C ILE A 191 1.48 -1.27 30.83
N CYS A 192 2.24 -2.24 30.31
CA CYS A 192 1.90 -3.00 29.11
C CYS A 192 1.80 -4.49 29.41
N THR A 193 0.87 -5.17 28.74
CA THR A 193 0.71 -6.62 28.87
C THR A 193 1.74 -7.37 28.01
N VAL A 194 2.07 -8.61 28.39
CA VAL A 194 2.99 -9.46 27.61
C VAL A 194 2.47 -9.66 26.18
N THR A 195 1.15 -9.81 26.01
CA THR A 195 0.51 -9.94 24.70
C THR A 195 0.75 -8.71 23.82
N GLN A 196 0.62 -7.49 24.36
CA GLN A 196 0.93 -6.26 23.61
C GLN A 196 2.39 -6.20 23.16
N VAL A 197 3.29 -6.72 23.99
CA VAL A 197 4.73 -6.69 23.73
C VAL A 197 5.11 -7.72 22.68
N GLU A 198 4.54 -8.93 22.73
CA GLU A 198 4.75 -9.95 21.71
C GLU A 198 4.13 -9.55 20.36
N GLU A 199 2.96 -8.90 20.35
CA GLU A 199 2.39 -8.29 19.14
C GLU A 199 3.34 -7.24 18.54
N PHE A 200 3.91 -6.36 19.38
CA PHE A 200 4.87 -5.36 18.92
C PHE A 200 6.18 -5.97 18.40
N LYS A 201 6.68 -7.04 19.04
CA LYS A 201 7.86 -7.78 18.56
C LYS A 201 7.61 -8.45 17.21
N SER A 202 6.44 -9.08 17.02
CA SER A 202 6.06 -9.64 15.72
C SER A 202 6.02 -8.55 14.66
N PHE A 203 5.41 -7.39 14.96
CA PHE A 203 5.40 -6.24 14.06
C PHE A 203 6.83 -5.78 13.67
N ILE A 204 7.76 -5.67 14.62
CA ILE A 204 9.16 -5.32 14.32
C ILE A 204 9.80 -6.35 13.37
N ARG A 205 9.50 -7.65 13.50
CA ARG A 205 10.05 -8.69 12.61
C ARG A 205 9.53 -8.60 11.18
N VAL A 206 8.36 -8.00 10.99
CA VAL A 206 7.74 -7.78 9.67
C VAL A 206 8.35 -6.57 8.95
N LEU A 207 8.87 -5.58 9.70
CA LEU A 207 9.43 -4.34 9.13
C LEU A 207 10.54 -4.55 8.09
N PRO A 208 11.53 -5.46 8.27
CA PRO A 208 12.55 -5.71 7.24
C PRO A 208 11.96 -6.24 5.93
N VAL A 209 10.95 -7.11 6.01
CA VAL A 209 10.27 -7.65 4.82
C VAL A 209 9.53 -6.53 4.11
N TRP A 210 8.79 -5.70 4.86
CA TRP A 210 8.16 -4.50 4.33
C TRP A 210 9.19 -3.52 3.70
N ALA A 211 10.33 -3.28 4.34
CA ALA A 211 11.36 -2.38 3.84
C ALA A 211 11.93 -2.86 2.48
N SER A 212 12.11 -4.16 2.28
CA SER A 212 12.57 -4.69 0.99
C SER A 212 11.61 -4.39 -0.17
N THR A 213 10.31 -4.24 0.13
CA THR A 213 9.28 -3.95 -0.88
C THR A 213 9.23 -2.48 -1.31
N ILE A 214 9.95 -1.58 -0.63
CA ILE A 214 10.10 -0.18 -1.03
C ILE A 214 10.70 -0.08 -2.44
N ALA A 215 11.62 -1.00 -2.80
CA ALA A 215 12.21 -1.06 -4.13
C ALA A 215 11.16 -1.23 -5.24
N LEU A 216 10.12 -2.03 -4.99
CA LEU A 216 8.99 -2.18 -5.89
C LEU A 216 8.22 -0.86 -6.01
N SER A 217 7.90 -0.19 -4.91
CA SER A 217 7.17 1.08 -4.93
C SER A 217 7.91 2.18 -5.69
N VAL A 218 9.23 2.30 -5.48
CA VAL A 218 10.09 3.27 -6.20
C VAL A 218 10.09 3.00 -7.69
N SER A 219 10.20 1.73 -8.07
CA SER A 219 10.18 1.33 -9.48
C SER A 219 8.78 1.55 -10.07
N TYR A 220 7.72 1.25 -9.33
CA TYR A 220 6.34 1.41 -9.80
C TYR A 220 6.00 2.88 -10.10
N ALA A 221 6.54 3.81 -9.30
CA ALA A 221 6.40 5.24 -9.56
C ALA A 221 6.93 5.68 -10.94
N GLN A 222 7.86 4.93 -11.53
CA GLN A 222 8.43 5.22 -12.86
C GLN A 222 7.39 5.05 -13.99
N LEU A 223 6.40 4.17 -13.82
CA LEU A 223 5.33 3.91 -14.81
C LEU A 223 4.54 5.18 -15.14
N SER A 224 4.21 5.98 -14.12
CA SER A 224 3.39 7.19 -14.24
C SER A 224 4.21 8.45 -14.55
N THR A 225 5.55 8.36 -14.53
CA THR A 225 6.44 9.51 -14.65
C THR A 225 7.39 9.35 -15.83
N PHE A 226 8.53 8.69 -15.64
CA PHE A 226 9.57 8.59 -16.67
C PHE A 226 9.13 7.76 -17.86
N PHE A 227 8.41 6.65 -17.66
CA PHE A 227 7.93 5.83 -18.77
C PHE A 227 6.88 6.58 -19.58
N LEU A 228 6.05 7.39 -18.92
CA LEU A 228 5.09 8.27 -19.58
C LEU A 228 5.79 9.40 -20.37
N SER A 229 6.84 9.99 -19.80
CA SER A 229 7.67 10.99 -20.49
C SER A 229 8.34 10.41 -21.73
N GLN A 230 8.89 9.19 -21.61
CA GLN A 230 9.47 8.44 -22.72
C GLN A 230 8.43 8.14 -23.80
N ALA A 231 7.24 7.69 -23.43
CA ALA A 231 6.13 7.47 -24.35
C ALA A 231 5.72 8.75 -25.10
N ASN A 232 5.81 9.92 -24.47
CA ASN A 232 5.40 11.17 -25.09
C ASN A 232 6.31 11.59 -26.28
N ILE A 233 7.60 11.24 -26.22
CA ILE A 233 8.57 11.55 -27.28
C ILE A 233 8.71 10.45 -28.35
N MET A 234 8.11 9.28 -28.13
CA MET A 234 8.09 8.16 -29.06
C MET A 234 6.97 8.29 -30.11
N ASP A 235 7.05 7.49 -31.16
CA ASP A 235 5.96 7.37 -32.13
C ASP A 235 4.81 6.55 -31.56
N ARG A 236 3.65 7.20 -31.45
CA ARG A 236 2.41 6.66 -30.85
C ARG A 236 1.33 6.39 -31.90
N THR A 237 1.68 6.37 -33.18
CA THR A 237 0.73 6.06 -34.26
C THR A 237 0.37 4.58 -34.26
N LEU A 238 -0.93 4.29 -34.32
CA LEU A 238 -1.50 2.97 -34.49
C LEU A 238 -2.22 2.97 -35.85
N GLY A 239 -1.56 2.40 -36.85
CA GLY A 239 -2.01 2.51 -38.24
C GLY A 239 -1.92 3.95 -38.76
N THR A 240 -2.83 4.32 -39.66
CA THR A 240 -2.78 5.59 -40.39
C THR A 240 -3.54 6.74 -39.73
N HIS A 241 -4.53 6.44 -38.87
CA HIS A 241 -5.48 7.46 -38.38
C HIS A 241 -5.53 7.63 -36.87
N PHE A 242 -4.97 6.70 -36.09
CA PHE A 242 -5.09 6.76 -34.64
C PHE A 242 -3.74 7.05 -33.98
N LYS A 243 -3.70 8.05 -33.09
CA LYS A 243 -2.54 8.33 -32.26
C LYS A 243 -2.91 8.04 -30.81
N ILE A 244 -2.25 7.06 -30.21
CA ILE A 244 -2.50 6.66 -28.82
C ILE A 244 -2.08 7.82 -27.91
N PRO A 245 -2.94 8.31 -27.00
CA PRO A 245 -2.55 9.30 -25.99
C PRO A 245 -1.41 8.75 -25.14
N ALA A 246 -0.39 9.57 -24.84
CA ALA A 246 0.76 9.09 -24.07
C ALA A 246 0.31 8.54 -22.70
N GLY A 247 -0.66 9.19 -22.06
CA GLY A 247 -1.23 8.76 -20.78
C GLY A 247 -1.93 7.40 -20.81
N SER A 248 -2.25 6.86 -21.99
CA SER A 248 -2.89 5.55 -22.14
C SER A 248 -1.88 4.41 -22.28
N VAL A 249 -0.60 4.70 -22.48
CA VAL A 249 0.46 3.67 -22.60
C VAL A 249 0.57 2.74 -21.38
N PRO A 250 0.30 3.19 -20.14
CA PRO A 250 0.20 2.28 -18.99
C PRO A 250 -0.84 1.16 -19.13
N VAL A 251 -1.78 1.22 -20.10
CA VAL A 251 -2.66 0.08 -20.40
C VAL A 251 -1.88 -1.18 -20.77
N PHE A 252 -0.64 -1.06 -21.22
CA PHE A 252 0.22 -2.21 -21.50
C PHE A 252 0.52 -3.03 -20.25
N SER A 253 0.56 -2.43 -19.06
CA SER A 253 0.63 -3.23 -17.83
C SER A 253 -0.71 -3.87 -17.48
N ALA A 254 -1.85 -3.37 -17.96
CA ALA A 254 -3.14 -4.03 -17.74
C ALA A 254 -3.24 -5.40 -18.43
N ILE A 255 -2.43 -5.67 -19.46
CA ILE A 255 -2.33 -6.99 -20.09
C ILE A 255 -1.90 -8.05 -19.07
N THR A 256 -1.02 -7.71 -18.11
CA THR A 256 -0.59 -8.66 -17.09
C THR A 256 -1.73 -9.01 -16.13
N LEU A 257 -2.69 -8.10 -15.92
CA LEU A 257 -3.87 -8.36 -15.10
C LEU A 257 -4.75 -9.47 -15.69
N ILE A 258 -4.85 -9.53 -17.03
CA ILE A 258 -5.56 -10.62 -17.73
C ILE A 258 -4.80 -11.95 -17.59
N LEU A 259 -3.47 -11.91 -17.48
CA LEU A 259 -2.66 -13.10 -17.23
C LEU A 259 -2.78 -13.64 -15.81
N VAL A 260 -3.26 -12.86 -14.83
CA VAL A 260 -3.36 -13.31 -13.43
C VAL A 260 -4.32 -14.50 -13.27
N PRO A 261 -5.57 -14.47 -13.77
CA PRO A 261 -6.44 -15.65 -13.74
C PRO A 261 -5.82 -16.87 -14.43
N ILE A 262 -5.05 -16.65 -15.50
CA ILE A 262 -4.36 -17.73 -16.23
C ILE A 262 -3.27 -18.34 -15.32
N TYR A 263 -2.45 -17.50 -14.68
CA TYR A 263 -1.46 -17.95 -13.72
C TYR A 263 -2.09 -18.75 -12.58
N GLU A 264 -3.17 -18.25 -11.97
CA GLU A 264 -3.82 -18.93 -10.85
C GLU A 264 -4.51 -20.23 -11.27
N LYS A 265 -5.12 -20.28 -12.45
CA LYS A 265 -5.85 -21.45 -12.91
C LYS A 265 -4.95 -22.55 -13.45
N PHE A 266 -3.83 -22.21 -14.08
CA PHE A 266 -2.98 -23.18 -14.76
C PHE A 266 -1.65 -23.42 -14.04
N ILE A 267 -0.98 -22.37 -13.57
CA ILE A 267 0.37 -22.47 -13.02
C ILE A 267 0.34 -22.88 -11.55
N VAL A 268 -0.55 -22.30 -10.72
CA VAL A 268 -0.66 -22.66 -9.30
C VAL A 268 -1.00 -24.14 -9.07
N PRO A 269 -2.00 -24.77 -9.73
CA PRO A 269 -2.25 -26.20 -9.53
C PRO A 269 -1.09 -27.07 -10.01
N SER A 270 -0.41 -26.68 -11.10
CA SER A 270 0.79 -27.38 -11.57
C SER A 270 1.93 -27.32 -10.55
N LEU A 271 2.19 -26.14 -9.98
CA LEU A 271 3.18 -25.95 -8.90
C LEU A 271 2.78 -26.69 -7.62
N ARG A 272 1.50 -26.71 -7.27
CA ARG A 272 0.99 -27.46 -6.11
C ARG A 272 1.27 -28.95 -6.25
N ASN A 273 1.11 -29.50 -7.45
CA ASN A 273 1.40 -30.90 -7.73
C ASN A 273 2.89 -31.23 -7.64
N ILE A 274 3.78 -30.28 -7.93
CA ILE A 274 5.23 -30.47 -7.86
C ILE A 274 5.77 -30.26 -6.44
N ILE A 275 5.35 -29.18 -5.76
CA ILE A 275 5.94 -28.73 -4.49
C ILE A 275 5.24 -29.39 -3.28
N GLY A 276 4.03 -29.93 -3.44
CA GLY A 276 3.29 -30.60 -2.37
C GLY A 276 2.76 -29.66 -1.28
N HIS A 277 2.99 -28.35 -1.37
CA HIS A 277 2.50 -27.38 -0.40
C HIS A 277 1.06 -26.94 -0.76
N HIS A 278 0.16 -26.83 0.23
CA HIS A 278 -1.27 -26.56 -0.02
C HIS A 278 -1.54 -25.26 -0.80
N ARG A 279 -0.64 -24.28 -0.70
CA ARG A 279 -0.69 -23.00 -1.43
C ARG A 279 0.21 -22.94 -2.68
N GLY A 280 0.90 -24.03 -3.02
CA GLY A 280 1.85 -24.10 -4.14
C GLY A 280 3.19 -23.43 -3.81
N VAL A 281 3.22 -22.10 -3.68
CA VAL A 281 4.41 -21.29 -3.41
C VAL A 281 4.21 -20.49 -2.13
N THR A 282 5.24 -20.39 -1.27
CA THR A 282 5.14 -19.59 -0.04
C THR A 282 5.00 -18.09 -0.35
N SER A 283 4.30 -17.33 0.50
CA SER A 283 4.07 -15.90 0.29
C SER A 283 5.39 -15.12 0.13
N LEU A 284 6.40 -15.47 0.95
CA LEU A 284 7.73 -14.86 0.88
C LEU A 284 8.46 -15.18 -0.43
N GLN A 285 8.34 -16.41 -0.95
CA GLN A 285 8.91 -16.77 -2.26
C GLN A 285 8.21 -16.03 -3.39
N ARG A 286 6.88 -15.86 -3.35
CA ARG A 286 6.15 -15.06 -4.34
C ARG A 286 6.63 -13.61 -4.35
N MET A 287 6.85 -13.03 -3.16
CA MET A 287 7.44 -11.69 -3.02
C MET A 287 8.84 -11.62 -3.63
N GLY A 288 9.70 -12.60 -3.33
CA GLY A 288 11.06 -12.68 -3.88
C GLY A 288 11.08 -12.81 -5.40
N VAL A 289 10.18 -13.63 -5.99
CA VAL A 289 10.04 -13.77 -7.44
C VAL A 289 9.63 -12.44 -8.08
N GLY A 290 8.66 -11.73 -7.52
CA GLY A 290 8.25 -10.43 -8.06
C GLY A 290 9.38 -9.39 -8.02
N LEU A 291 10.14 -9.34 -6.92
CA LEU A 291 11.33 -8.48 -6.81
C LEU A 291 12.45 -8.88 -7.79
N PHE A 292 12.59 -10.17 -8.09
CA PHE A 292 13.55 -10.64 -9.08
C PHE A 292 13.14 -10.26 -10.51
N VAL A 293 11.86 -10.44 -10.86
CA VAL A 293 11.30 -10.01 -12.16
C VAL A 293 11.45 -8.50 -12.36
N LEU A 294 11.34 -7.71 -11.28
CA LEU A 294 11.54 -6.27 -11.30
C LEU A 294 12.93 -5.85 -11.82
N ILE A 295 13.97 -6.62 -11.52
CA ILE A 295 15.34 -6.36 -12.01
C ILE A 295 15.35 -6.40 -13.54
N PHE A 296 14.70 -7.40 -14.13
CA PHE A 296 14.59 -7.52 -15.59
C PHE A 296 13.69 -6.43 -16.19
N ALA A 297 12.62 -6.03 -15.49
CA ALA A 297 11.78 -4.91 -15.92
C ALA A 297 12.63 -3.63 -16.05
N MET A 298 13.41 -3.29 -15.02
CA MET A 298 14.26 -2.09 -15.03
C MET A 298 15.43 -2.20 -16.02
N ALA A 299 16.03 -3.39 -16.16
CA ALA A 299 17.04 -3.64 -17.19
C ALA A 299 16.48 -3.45 -18.60
N SER A 300 15.27 -3.97 -18.87
CA SER A 300 14.60 -3.77 -20.15
C SER A 300 14.32 -2.30 -20.43
N ALA A 301 13.88 -1.53 -19.43
CA ALA A 301 13.65 -0.11 -19.57
C ALA A 301 14.94 0.67 -19.87
N ALA A 302 16.04 0.32 -19.20
CA ALA A 302 17.35 0.90 -19.47
C ALA A 302 17.83 0.61 -20.90
N LEU A 303 17.64 -0.61 -21.40
CA LEU A 303 18.00 -1.00 -22.75
C LEU A 303 17.15 -0.28 -23.81
N VAL A 304 15.84 -0.18 -23.59
CA VAL A 304 14.94 0.54 -24.50
C VAL A 304 15.31 2.02 -24.57
N GLU A 305 15.59 2.65 -23.43
CA GLU A 305 16.01 4.06 -23.42
C GLU A 305 17.37 4.26 -24.07
N ARG A 306 18.33 3.36 -23.86
CA ARG A 306 19.62 3.40 -24.56
C ARG A 306 19.41 3.35 -26.07
N LYS A 307 18.66 2.36 -26.56
CA LYS A 307 18.37 2.20 -28.00
C LYS A 307 17.68 3.42 -28.59
N ARG A 308 16.74 4.02 -27.85
CA ARG A 308 16.02 5.24 -28.26
C ARG A 308 16.96 6.44 -28.39
N ARG A 309 17.92 6.59 -27.47
CA ARG A 309 18.91 7.68 -27.51
C ARG A 309 19.88 7.55 -28.68
N ASP A 310 20.23 6.33 -29.06
CA ASP A 310 21.11 6.06 -30.19
C ASP A 310 20.41 6.37 -31.54
N HIS A 311 19.10 6.15 -31.64
CA HIS A 311 18.29 6.43 -32.84
C HIS A 311 17.69 7.85 -32.85
N LYS A 312 18.53 8.89 -32.81
CA LYS A 312 18.05 10.29 -32.77
C LYS A 312 17.18 10.72 -33.96
N SER A 313 17.40 10.14 -35.15
CA SER A 313 16.80 10.60 -36.40
C SER A 313 15.40 10.03 -36.67
N LEU A 314 15.04 8.88 -36.09
CA LEU A 314 13.76 8.21 -36.34
C LEU A 314 13.03 8.00 -35.02
N LYS A 315 11.79 8.50 -34.95
CA LYS A 315 10.94 8.29 -33.76
C LYS A 315 10.63 6.81 -33.61
N MET A 316 11.26 6.19 -32.62
CA MET A 316 11.05 4.80 -32.25
C MET A 316 9.59 4.56 -31.83
N SER A 317 9.02 3.43 -32.24
CA SER A 317 7.63 3.08 -31.91
C SER A 317 7.44 2.80 -30.42
N VAL A 318 6.32 3.27 -29.86
CA VAL A 318 5.92 3.09 -28.45
C VAL A 318 5.79 1.62 -28.03
N PHE A 319 5.57 0.68 -28.97
CA PHE A 319 5.47 -0.75 -28.67
C PHE A 319 6.74 -1.36 -28.09
N TRP A 320 7.90 -0.70 -28.27
CA TRP A 320 9.13 -1.13 -27.59
C TRP A 320 9.06 -1.00 -26.06
N LEU A 321 8.07 -0.28 -25.52
CA LEU A 321 7.81 -0.22 -24.08
C LEU A 321 7.03 -1.45 -23.57
N LEU A 322 6.47 -2.29 -24.44
CA LEU A 322 5.69 -3.47 -24.01
C LEU A 322 6.44 -4.38 -23.02
N PRO A 323 7.73 -4.75 -23.24
CA PRO A 323 8.43 -5.65 -22.33
C PRO A 323 8.58 -5.07 -20.92
N GLN A 324 8.95 -3.79 -20.81
CA GLN A 324 9.08 -3.13 -19.49
C GLN A 324 7.73 -3.02 -18.78
N PHE A 325 6.65 -2.64 -19.47
CA PHE A 325 5.32 -2.56 -18.84
C PHE A 325 4.79 -3.93 -18.43
N PHE A 326 5.01 -4.96 -19.26
CA PHE A 326 4.61 -6.34 -18.96
C PHE A 326 5.39 -6.92 -17.77
N LEU A 327 6.72 -6.82 -17.77
CA LEU A 327 7.53 -7.32 -16.66
C LEU A 327 7.22 -6.56 -15.37
N MET A 328 6.92 -5.26 -15.47
CA MET A 328 6.53 -4.45 -14.32
C MET A 328 5.20 -4.89 -13.71
N GLY A 329 4.18 -5.08 -14.55
CA GLY A 329 2.88 -5.56 -14.08
C GLY A 329 2.96 -6.98 -13.53
N ALA A 330 3.81 -7.85 -14.09
CA ALA A 330 4.06 -9.17 -13.52
C ALA A 330 4.73 -9.07 -12.13
N ALA A 331 5.79 -8.27 -12.00
CA ALA A 331 6.47 -8.03 -10.73
C ALA A 331 5.51 -7.50 -9.65
N GLU A 332 4.66 -6.55 -10.01
CA GLU A 332 3.62 -6.01 -9.13
C GLU A 332 2.68 -7.10 -8.63
N VAL A 333 2.10 -7.92 -9.52
CA VAL A 333 1.16 -8.97 -9.13
C VAL A 333 1.83 -9.96 -8.17
N PHE A 334 3.02 -10.45 -8.49
CA PHE A 334 3.70 -11.45 -7.65
C PHE A 334 4.05 -10.90 -6.27
N THR A 335 4.58 -9.68 -6.20
CA THR A 335 4.95 -9.09 -4.91
C THR A 335 3.75 -8.64 -4.12
N TYR A 336 2.76 -7.98 -4.73
CA TYR A 336 1.60 -7.43 -4.02
C TYR A 336 0.70 -8.53 -3.45
N VAL A 337 0.43 -9.60 -4.22
CA VAL A 337 -0.33 -10.75 -3.70
C VAL A 337 0.44 -11.42 -2.56
N GLY A 338 1.75 -11.63 -2.72
CA GLY A 338 2.59 -12.19 -1.67
C GLY A 338 2.63 -11.32 -0.41
N GLN A 339 2.67 -10.00 -0.55
CA GLN A 339 2.62 -9.04 0.57
C GLN A 339 1.30 -9.13 1.34
N LEU A 340 0.17 -9.10 0.63
CA LEU A 340 -1.15 -9.17 1.25
C LEU A 340 -1.31 -10.47 2.03
N GLU A 341 -0.97 -11.62 1.42
CA GLU A 341 -1.04 -12.92 2.10
C GLU A 341 -0.12 -12.95 3.33
N PHE A 342 1.12 -12.49 3.19
CA PHE A 342 2.11 -12.47 4.26
C PHE A 342 1.66 -11.61 5.45
N PHE A 343 1.22 -10.37 5.21
CA PHE A 343 0.78 -9.48 6.29
C PHE A 343 -0.52 -9.97 6.94
N TYR A 344 -1.44 -10.58 6.18
CA TYR A 344 -2.66 -11.15 6.75
C TYR A 344 -2.40 -12.37 7.62
N ASP A 345 -1.47 -13.24 7.24
CA ASP A 345 -1.13 -14.43 8.01
C ASP A 345 -0.33 -14.08 9.28
N GLU A 346 0.53 -13.06 9.23
CA GLU A 346 1.36 -12.64 10.36
C GLU A 346 0.63 -11.68 11.31
N ALA A 347 -0.47 -11.05 10.86
CA ALA A 347 -1.29 -10.20 11.73
C ALA A 347 -2.06 -11.02 12.77
N THR A 348 -1.87 -10.71 14.05
CA THR A 348 -2.69 -11.25 15.14
C THR A 348 -4.10 -10.65 15.11
N ASP A 349 -5.06 -11.26 15.80
CA ASP A 349 -6.43 -10.74 15.86
C ASP A 349 -6.50 -9.28 16.39
N GLY A 350 -5.51 -8.86 17.19
CA GLY A 350 -5.37 -7.49 17.68
C GLY A 350 -4.73 -6.49 16.70
N THR A 351 -4.00 -6.97 15.69
CA THR A 351 -3.26 -6.14 14.72
C THR A 351 -3.80 -6.26 13.30
N ARG A 352 -4.88 -7.01 13.08
CA ARG A 352 -5.50 -7.24 11.77
C ARG A 352 -5.95 -5.98 11.03
N SER A 353 -6.21 -4.87 11.72
CA SER A 353 -6.50 -3.57 11.09
C SER A 353 -5.26 -2.86 10.53
N PHE A 354 -4.07 -3.42 10.75
CA PHE A 354 -2.80 -2.93 10.20
C PHE A 354 -2.44 -3.63 8.88
N SER A 355 -2.91 -4.86 8.66
CA SER A 355 -2.79 -5.56 7.38
C SER A 355 -3.79 -5.02 6.37
#